data_AF-A0A532UXL7-F1
#
_entry.id   AF-A0A532UXL7-F1
#
_cell.length_a   1.000
_cell.length_b   1.000
_cell.length_c   1.000
_cell.angle_alpha   90.00
_cell.angle_beta   90.00
_cell.angle_gamma   90.00
#
_symmetry.space_group_name_H-M   'P 1'
#
loop_
_entity.id
_entity.type
_entity.pdbx_description
1 polymer ?
#
loop_
_entity_poly.entity_id
_entity_poly.type
_entity_poly.pdbx_seq_one_letter_code
_entity_poly.pdbx_strand_id
1 'polypeptide(L)'
;MPEGNKPKIVPPVPTELSKLHDAMEERRHKSLEIIYKHPEWREHLELIHDSINIIVKATRDRGHKNPDELVLKHIGVSLYNDCTSAYSLLRSGYGQISLMPLRELLEWAMLLAMFALKTSAIQEWKNADREERLTKFSPGAIRNFINQKLDLPKNQRDALESAYHLLCEYGTHPTYKGIMIMLQTRTPELERKGTLYWGPFVEESQLLHFLIEFARIFSFTTNNLILAFGIDAFDEPLKAACLTFTAFRDQWWQRYGGFPPADASKDALS
;
A
#
# COMPACT_ATOMS: atom_id res chain seq x y z
N MET A 1 37.53 27.64 -26.47
CA MET A 1 37.27 26.34 -27.13
C MET A 1 36.15 25.66 -26.37
N PRO A 2 35.06 25.21 -27.01
CA PRO A 2 33.96 24.56 -26.30
C PRO A 2 34.42 23.19 -25.83
N GLU A 3 34.21 22.90 -24.55
CA GLU A 3 34.50 21.60 -23.94
C GLU A 3 33.75 20.51 -24.72
N GLY A 4 34.54 19.66 -25.38
CA GLY A 4 34.02 18.53 -26.15
C GLY A 4 33.16 17.65 -25.26
N ASN A 5 31.91 17.48 -25.70
CA ASN A 5 30.92 16.59 -25.12
C ASN A 5 31.45 15.14 -25.18
N LYS A 6 32.20 14.72 -24.16
CA LYS A 6 32.69 13.34 -24.06
C LYS A 6 31.46 12.43 -23.96
N PRO A 7 31.31 11.42 -24.83
CA PRO A 7 30.21 10.48 -24.72
C PRO A 7 30.27 9.84 -23.34
N LYS A 8 29.16 9.93 -22.59
CA LYS A 8 29.02 9.24 -21.31
C LYS A 8 29.14 7.74 -21.61
N ILE A 9 30.27 7.15 -21.21
CA ILE A 9 30.45 5.70 -21.22
C ILE A 9 29.53 5.15 -20.15
N VAL A 10 28.33 4.73 -20.54
CA VAL A 10 27.45 3.94 -19.68
C VAL A 10 28.01 2.52 -19.73
N PRO A 11 28.51 1.95 -18.61
CA PRO A 11 28.96 0.57 -18.61
C PRO A 11 27.79 -0.32 -19.06
N PRO A 12 28.03 -1.30 -19.96
CA PRO A 12 26.95 -2.14 -20.47
C PRO A 12 26.34 -2.93 -19.31
N VAL A 13 25.01 -2.90 -19.21
CA VAL A 13 24.27 -3.75 -18.26
C VAL A 13 24.47 -5.21 -18.70
N PRO A 14 24.81 -6.13 -17.78
CA PRO A 14 24.89 -7.56 -18.10
C PRO A 14 23.60 -8.07 -18.73
N THR A 15 23.72 -8.89 -19.78
CA THR A 15 22.59 -9.40 -20.58
C THR A 15 21.51 -10.06 -19.73
N GLU A 16 21.90 -10.75 -18.66
CA GLU A 16 21.00 -11.43 -17.72
C GLU A 16 20.10 -10.43 -16.97
N LEU A 17 20.63 -9.25 -16.62
CA LEU A 17 19.86 -8.19 -15.96
C LEU A 17 18.96 -7.46 -16.97
N SER A 18 19.38 -7.33 -18.24
CA SER A 18 18.51 -6.82 -19.30
C SER A 18 17.31 -7.75 -19.55
N LYS A 19 17.53 -9.07 -19.59
CA LYS A 19 16.45 -10.06 -19.72
C LYS A 19 15.43 -9.99 -18.58
N LEU A 20 15.88 -9.63 -17.37
CA LEU A 20 14.98 -9.42 -16.23
C LEU A 20 14.04 -8.24 -16.48
N HIS A 21 14.57 -7.11 -16.97
CA HIS A 21 13.77 -5.94 -17.30
C HIS A 21 12.71 -6.27 -18.36
N ASP A 22 13.11 -6.94 -19.45
CA ASP A 22 12.18 -7.32 -20.53
C ASP A 22 11.08 -8.25 -20.02
N ALA A 23 11.42 -9.24 -19.18
CA ALA A 23 10.44 -10.12 -18.55
C ALA A 23 9.46 -9.36 -17.64
N MET A 24 9.91 -8.33 -16.93
CA MET A 24 9.03 -7.49 -16.12
C MET A 24 8.06 -6.66 -16.98
N GLU A 25 8.53 -6.08 -18.10
CA GLU A 25 7.65 -5.34 -19.02
C GLU A 25 6.60 -6.25 -19.67
N GLU A 26 6.98 -7.46 -20.08
CA GLU A 26 6.02 -8.46 -20.60
C GLU A 26 4.91 -8.75 -19.57
N ARG A 27 5.28 -8.90 -18.30
CA ARG A 27 4.33 -9.16 -17.20
C ARG A 27 3.45 -7.94 -16.90
N ARG A 28 3.95 -6.72 -17.06
CA ARG A 28 3.13 -5.50 -16.98
C ARG A 28 2.08 -5.45 -18.06
N HIS A 29 2.45 -5.74 -19.31
CA HIS A 29 1.48 -5.81 -20.40
C HIS A 29 0.40 -6.86 -20.12
N LYS A 30 0.81 -8.07 -19.69
CA LYS A 30 -0.14 -9.13 -19.32
C LYS A 30 -1.08 -8.70 -18.19
N SER A 31 -0.58 -8.03 -17.15
CA SER A 31 -1.41 -7.53 -16.06
C SER A 31 -2.44 -6.52 -16.54
N LEU A 32 -2.06 -5.62 -17.46
CA LEU A 32 -2.97 -4.64 -18.06
C LEU A 32 -4.03 -5.32 -18.94
N GLU A 33 -3.63 -6.31 -19.74
CA GLU A 33 -4.57 -7.09 -20.56
C GLU A 33 -5.63 -7.79 -19.71
N ILE A 34 -5.22 -8.38 -18.57
CA ILE A 34 -6.15 -8.98 -17.62
C ILE A 34 -7.08 -7.89 -17.07
N ILE A 35 -6.53 -6.80 -16.53
CA ILE A 35 -7.32 -5.68 -15.99
C ILE A 35 -8.36 -5.16 -17.00
N TYR A 36 -7.99 -5.00 -18.27
CA TYR A 36 -8.90 -4.49 -19.29
C TYR A 36 -10.02 -5.46 -19.67
N LYS A 37 -9.87 -6.76 -19.39
CA LYS A 37 -10.93 -7.76 -19.57
C LYS A 37 -11.98 -7.72 -18.46
N HIS A 38 -11.70 -7.04 -17.35
CA HIS A 38 -12.57 -6.97 -16.17
C HIS A 38 -13.00 -5.53 -15.85
N PRO A 39 -13.99 -4.98 -16.58
CA PRO A 39 -14.54 -3.66 -16.31
C PRO A 39 -15.01 -3.46 -14.87
N GLU A 40 -15.42 -4.54 -14.19
CA GLU A 40 -15.86 -4.54 -12.80
C GLU A 40 -14.74 -4.24 -11.80
N TRP A 41 -13.46 -4.43 -12.16
CA TRP A 41 -12.33 -4.08 -11.29
C TRP A 41 -11.99 -2.59 -11.28
N ARG A 42 -12.65 -1.82 -12.15
CA ARG A 42 -12.37 -0.40 -12.38
C ARG A 42 -12.39 0.42 -11.09
N GLU A 43 -13.33 0.14 -10.19
CA GLU A 43 -13.46 0.92 -8.96
C GLU A 43 -12.32 0.70 -7.96
N HIS A 44 -11.69 -0.48 -7.95
CA HIS A 44 -10.48 -0.72 -7.17
C HIS A 44 -9.34 0.16 -7.70
N LEU A 45 -9.21 0.22 -9.02
CA LEU A 45 -8.19 1.03 -9.69
C LEU A 45 -8.43 2.53 -9.52
N GLU A 46 -9.67 2.99 -9.61
CA GLU A 46 -10.04 4.39 -9.34
C GLU A 46 -9.72 4.77 -7.90
N LEU A 47 -10.01 3.90 -6.92
CA LEU A 47 -9.70 4.19 -5.53
C LEU A 47 -8.19 4.22 -5.26
N ILE A 48 -7.41 3.32 -5.88
CA ILE A 48 -5.94 3.33 -5.84
C ILE A 48 -5.39 4.63 -6.45
N HIS A 49 -5.87 5.00 -7.64
CA HIS A 49 -5.46 6.21 -8.35
C HIS A 49 -5.76 7.47 -7.54
N ASP A 50 -6.99 7.58 -7.01
CA ASP A 50 -7.41 8.75 -6.26
C ASP A 50 -6.64 8.87 -4.94
N SER A 51 -6.33 7.74 -4.29
CA SER A 51 -5.46 7.71 -3.12
C SER A 51 -4.09 8.34 -3.41
N ILE A 52 -3.42 7.91 -4.50
CA ILE A 52 -2.12 8.45 -4.91
C ILE A 52 -2.23 9.94 -5.24
N ASN A 53 -3.28 10.35 -5.97
CA ASN A 53 -3.48 11.75 -6.35
C ASN A 53 -3.69 12.67 -5.15
N ILE A 54 -4.49 12.24 -4.16
CA ILE A 54 -4.70 13.03 -2.94
C ILE A 54 -3.39 13.14 -2.15
N ILE A 55 -2.61 12.05 -2.02
CA ILE A 55 -1.30 12.07 -1.38
C ILE A 55 -0.40 13.12 -2.06
N VAL A 56 -0.29 13.11 -3.39
CA VAL A 56 0.53 14.08 -4.14
C VAL A 56 0.05 15.51 -3.89
N LYS A 57 -1.25 15.78 -4.03
CA LYS A 57 -1.80 17.13 -3.84
C LYS A 57 -1.62 17.65 -2.41
N ALA A 58 -1.83 16.80 -1.42
CA ALA A 58 -1.68 17.17 -0.01
C ALA A 58 -0.22 17.45 0.39
N THR A 59 0.75 16.81 -0.30
CA THR A 59 2.13 16.72 0.19
C THR A 59 3.16 17.43 -0.68
N ARG A 60 3.02 17.37 -2.02
CA ARG A 60 3.94 17.99 -2.97
C ARG A 60 3.47 19.37 -3.41
N ASP A 61 2.20 19.48 -3.79
CA ASP A 61 1.71 20.64 -4.54
C ASP A 61 1.34 21.84 -3.64
N ARG A 62 1.30 21.63 -2.33
CA ARG A 62 1.00 22.64 -1.29
C ARG A 62 2.26 23.09 -0.56
N GLY A 63 2.26 24.31 -0.02
CA GLY A 63 3.26 24.74 0.99
C GLY A 63 3.10 24.01 2.35
N HIS A 64 3.71 24.54 3.41
CA HIS A 64 3.39 24.16 4.79
C HIS A 64 3.23 25.42 5.64
N LYS A 65 2.32 25.40 6.61
CA LYS A 65 1.98 26.53 7.49
C LYS A 65 2.73 26.47 8.82
N ASN A 66 3.13 25.28 9.26
CA ASN A 66 3.80 25.07 10.54
C ASN A 66 4.74 23.84 10.47
N PRO A 67 5.62 23.64 11.48
CA PRO A 67 6.55 22.52 11.51
C PRO A 67 5.90 21.12 11.52
N ASP A 68 4.68 20.98 12.06
CA ASP A 68 3.97 19.70 12.09
C ASP A 68 3.50 19.31 10.70
N GLU A 69 2.96 20.26 9.93
CA GLU A 69 2.59 20.04 8.53
C GLU A 69 3.79 19.62 7.67
N LEU A 70 4.98 20.14 7.96
CA LEU A 70 6.20 19.71 7.26
C LEU A 70 6.53 18.25 7.56
N VAL A 71 6.33 17.77 8.79
CA VAL A 71 6.48 16.35 9.14
C VAL A 71 5.46 15.50 8.37
N LEU A 72 4.19 15.92 8.36
CA LEU A 72 3.14 15.21 7.62
C LEU A 72 3.41 15.16 6.11
N LYS A 73 4.01 16.22 5.53
CA LYS A 73 4.47 16.21 4.13
C LYS A 73 5.59 15.20 3.90
N HIS A 74 6.59 15.12 4.78
CA HIS A 74 7.64 14.11 4.66
C HIS A 74 7.08 12.69 4.71
N ILE A 75 6.14 12.43 5.64
CA ILE A 75 5.44 11.15 5.70
C ILE A 75 4.72 10.89 4.39
N GLY A 76 3.97 11.87 3.87
CA GLY A 76 3.25 11.71 2.62
C GLY A 76 4.13 11.50 1.38
N VAL A 77 5.36 12.02 1.36
CA VAL A 77 6.36 11.67 0.33
C VAL A 77 6.76 10.19 0.44
N SER A 78 7.00 9.68 1.65
CA SER A 78 7.23 8.24 1.86
C SER A 78 6.02 7.41 1.40
N LEU A 79 4.80 7.82 1.75
CA LEU A 79 3.57 7.16 1.30
C LEU A 79 3.48 7.07 -0.22
N TYR A 80 3.81 8.15 -0.93
CA TYR A 80 3.82 8.14 -2.40
C TYR A 80 4.81 7.12 -2.95
N ASN A 81 6.03 7.08 -2.41
CA ASN A 81 7.07 6.14 -2.82
C ASN A 81 6.63 4.70 -2.57
N ASP A 82 6.04 4.42 -1.41
CA ASP A 82 5.57 3.08 -1.04
C ASP A 82 4.39 2.65 -1.92
N CYS A 83 3.40 3.50 -2.11
CA CYS A 83 2.24 3.24 -2.97
C CYS A 83 2.66 2.94 -4.42
N THR A 84 3.50 3.80 -5.00
CA THR A 84 3.92 3.64 -6.41
C THR A 84 4.85 2.45 -6.60
N SER A 85 5.73 2.18 -5.63
CA SER A 85 6.61 1.01 -5.64
C SER A 85 5.81 -0.29 -5.52
N ALA A 86 4.86 -0.36 -4.58
CA ALA A 86 3.97 -1.50 -4.44
C ALA A 86 3.21 -1.77 -5.73
N TYR A 87 2.60 -0.74 -6.32
CA TYR A 87 1.78 -0.91 -7.51
C TYR A 87 2.62 -1.30 -8.73
N SER A 88 3.84 -0.77 -8.83
CA SER A 88 4.81 -1.18 -9.85
C SER A 88 5.20 -2.65 -9.70
N LEU A 89 5.49 -3.12 -8.48
CA LEU A 89 5.82 -4.51 -8.19
C LEU A 89 4.65 -5.45 -8.55
N LEU A 90 3.43 -5.11 -8.13
CA LEU A 90 2.23 -5.89 -8.44
C LEU A 90 2.07 -6.08 -9.95
N ARG A 91 2.09 -4.98 -10.73
CA ARG A 91 1.95 -5.05 -12.19
C ARG A 91 3.13 -5.76 -12.85
N SER A 92 4.30 -5.74 -12.25
CA SER A 92 5.48 -6.45 -12.77
C SER A 92 5.45 -7.95 -12.46
N GLY A 93 4.39 -8.48 -11.83
CA GLY A 93 4.25 -9.89 -11.48
C GLY A 93 4.90 -10.28 -10.14
N TYR A 94 5.23 -9.29 -9.30
CA TYR A 94 5.77 -9.51 -7.95
C TYR A 94 4.69 -9.29 -6.88
N GLY A 95 3.54 -9.96 -7.02
CA GLY A 95 2.37 -9.76 -6.16
C GLY A 95 2.68 -9.88 -4.66
N GLN A 96 3.39 -10.93 -4.24
CA GLN A 96 3.73 -11.09 -2.83
C GLN A 96 4.75 -10.05 -2.33
N ILE A 97 5.80 -9.76 -3.09
CA ILE A 97 6.79 -8.73 -2.71
C ILE A 97 6.12 -7.35 -2.64
N SER A 98 5.09 -7.13 -3.44
CA SER A 98 4.27 -5.92 -3.38
C SER A 98 3.48 -5.77 -2.07
N LEU A 99 3.34 -6.83 -1.26
CA LEU A 99 2.76 -6.74 0.08
C LEU A 99 3.70 -6.11 1.12
N MET A 100 5.01 -6.12 0.89
CA MET A 100 5.97 -5.55 1.84
C MET A 100 5.74 -4.04 2.04
N PRO A 101 5.64 -3.21 0.97
CA PRO A 101 5.29 -1.80 1.15
C PRO A 101 3.85 -1.61 1.64
N LEU A 102 2.89 -2.52 1.34
CA LEU A 102 1.53 -2.43 1.90
C LEU A 102 1.52 -2.55 3.43
N ARG A 103 2.37 -3.41 3.99
CA ARG A 103 2.55 -3.51 5.44
C ARG A 103 3.03 -2.19 6.02
N GLU A 104 4.04 -1.59 5.40
CA GLU A 104 4.58 -0.30 5.82
C GLU A 104 3.53 0.81 5.72
N LEU A 105 2.74 0.85 4.63
CA LEU A 105 1.60 1.76 4.49
C LEU A 105 0.57 1.59 5.61
N LEU A 106 0.25 0.36 6.01
CA LEU A 106 -0.66 0.13 7.13
C LEU A 106 -0.09 0.65 8.46
N GLU A 107 1.21 0.48 8.71
CA GLU A 107 1.88 1.05 9.88
C GLU A 107 1.85 2.58 9.86
N TRP A 108 2.11 3.20 8.70
CA TRP A 108 1.95 4.65 8.51
C TRP A 108 0.51 5.11 8.74
N ALA A 109 -0.48 4.39 8.22
CA ALA A 109 -1.89 4.72 8.40
C ALA A 109 -2.28 4.77 9.89
N MET A 110 -1.80 3.82 10.68
CA MET A 110 -2.03 3.80 12.13
C MET A 110 -1.31 4.95 12.84
N LEU A 111 -0.07 5.26 12.46
CA LEU A 111 0.63 6.42 13.02
C LEU A 111 -0.10 7.74 12.71
N LEU A 112 -0.56 7.90 11.47
CA LEU A 112 -1.35 9.06 11.05
C LEU A 112 -2.70 9.14 11.79
N ALA A 113 -3.36 8.01 12.03
CA ALA A 113 -4.56 7.95 12.87
C ALA A 113 -4.27 8.44 14.31
N MET A 114 -3.14 8.05 14.89
CA MET A 114 -2.70 8.56 16.19
C MET A 114 -2.47 10.08 16.15
N PHE A 115 -1.85 10.61 15.10
CA PHE A 115 -1.62 12.05 14.96
C PHE A 115 -2.93 12.84 14.83
N ALA A 116 -3.91 12.30 14.11
CA ALA A 116 -5.25 12.88 14.04
C ALA A 116 -5.95 12.94 15.41
N LEU A 117 -5.73 11.93 16.26
CA LEU A 117 -6.31 11.85 17.62
C LEU A 117 -5.53 12.66 18.67
N LYS A 118 -4.23 12.87 18.45
CA LYS A 118 -3.32 13.57 19.35
C LYS A 118 -2.25 14.29 18.53
N THR A 119 -2.51 15.55 18.20
CA THR A 119 -1.60 16.38 17.38
C THR A 119 -0.21 16.54 18.01
N SER A 120 -0.11 16.62 19.34
CA SER A 120 1.20 16.69 20.04
C SER A 120 2.09 15.46 19.80
N ALA A 121 1.49 14.32 19.40
CA ALA A 121 2.24 13.11 19.11
C ALA A 121 3.15 13.26 17.88
N ILE A 122 2.90 14.24 16.99
CA ILE A 122 3.78 14.54 15.85
C ILE A 122 5.16 14.97 16.35
N GLN A 123 5.20 15.93 17.29
CA GLN A 123 6.47 16.38 17.86
C GLN A 123 7.08 15.35 18.81
N GLU A 124 6.28 14.62 19.56
CA GLU A 124 6.78 13.51 20.39
C GLU A 124 7.46 12.44 19.53
N TRP A 125 6.85 12.03 18.41
CA TRP A 125 7.40 11.03 17.49
C TRP A 125 8.66 11.53 16.79
N LYS A 126 8.64 12.77 16.29
CA LYS A 126 9.77 13.38 15.60
C LYS A 126 11.03 13.44 16.48
N ASN A 127 10.85 13.71 17.77
CA ASN A 127 11.96 13.87 18.72
C ASN A 127 12.25 12.59 19.52
N ALA A 128 11.48 11.51 19.32
CA ALA A 128 11.61 10.27 20.06
C ALA A 128 12.96 9.60 19.79
N ASP A 129 13.65 9.22 20.87
CA ASP A 129 14.80 8.34 20.77
C ASP A 129 14.39 6.89 20.43
N ARG A 130 15.36 5.97 20.38
CA ARG A 130 15.08 4.57 20.03
C ARG A 130 14.16 3.89 21.05
N GLU A 131 14.34 4.13 22.34
CA GLU A 131 13.54 3.52 23.39
C GLU A 131 12.12 4.07 23.37
N GLU A 132 11.97 5.39 23.24
CA GLU A 132 10.69 6.06 23.11
C GLU A 132 9.92 5.60 21.87
N ARG A 133 10.60 5.41 20.73
CA ARG A 133 9.97 4.85 19.52
C ARG A 133 9.44 3.44 19.76
N LEU A 134 10.20 2.55 20.40
CA LEU A 134 9.77 1.17 20.64
C LEU A 134 8.63 1.09 21.67
N THR A 135 8.65 1.95 22.68
CA THR A 135 7.66 1.93 23.77
C THR A 135 6.36 2.65 23.42
N LYS A 136 6.45 3.85 22.81
CA LYS A 136 5.29 4.71 22.52
C LYS A 136 4.76 4.55 21.09
N PHE A 137 5.61 4.19 20.14
CA PHE A 137 5.31 4.23 18.70
C PHE A 137 5.52 2.89 17.99
N SER A 138 5.59 1.78 18.72
CA SER A 138 5.52 0.45 18.10
C SER A 138 4.11 0.17 17.56
N PRO A 139 3.96 -0.72 16.55
CA PRO A 139 2.64 -1.05 15.99
C PRO A 139 1.63 -1.52 17.06
N GLY A 140 2.10 -2.24 18.09
CA GLY A 140 1.26 -2.63 19.23
C GLY A 140 0.83 -1.43 20.09
N ALA A 141 1.77 -0.55 20.44
CA ALA A 141 1.49 0.63 21.24
C ALA A 141 0.50 1.59 20.55
N ILE A 142 0.70 1.83 19.25
CA ILE A 142 -0.17 2.70 18.45
C ILE A 142 -1.60 2.12 18.38
N ARG A 143 -1.74 0.82 18.08
CA ARG A 143 -3.06 0.15 18.06
C ARG A 143 -3.77 0.24 19.42
N ASN A 144 -3.04 -0.01 20.50
CA ASN A 144 -3.59 0.09 21.85
C ASN A 144 -4.07 1.51 22.17
N PHE A 145 -3.30 2.53 21.79
CA PHE A 145 -3.69 3.93 21.94
C PHE A 145 -4.98 4.25 21.16
N ILE A 146 -5.05 3.88 19.88
CA ILE A 146 -6.23 4.12 19.02
C ILE A 146 -7.46 3.43 19.62
N ASN A 147 -7.33 2.15 19.99
CA ASN A 147 -8.40 1.36 20.58
C ASN A 147 -8.97 1.99 21.85
N GLN A 148 -8.10 2.49 22.73
CA GLN A 148 -8.50 3.16 23.97
C GLN A 148 -9.14 4.53 23.70
N LYS A 149 -8.65 5.28 22.71
CA LYS A 149 -9.17 6.62 22.40
C LYS A 149 -10.51 6.62 21.69
N LEU A 150 -10.77 5.62 20.85
CA LEU A 150 -12.00 5.51 20.05
C LEU A 150 -13.02 4.52 20.62
N ASP A 151 -12.70 3.85 21.73
CA ASP A 151 -13.52 2.80 22.34
C ASP A 151 -14.01 1.75 21.32
N LEU A 152 -13.07 1.27 20.48
CA LEU A 152 -13.44 0.45 19.32
C LEU A 152 -14.06 -0.89 19.74
N PRO A 153 -15.20 -1.28 19.14
CA PRO A 153 -15.77 -2.62 19.30
C PRO A 153 -14.76 -3.73 18.95
N LYS A 154 -14.88 -4.89 19.62
CA LYS A 154 -13.91 -6.00 19.47
C LYS A 154 -13.72 -6.42 18.00
N ASN A 155 -14.79 -6.53 17.24
CA ASN A 155 -14.74 -6.90 15.82
C ASN A 155 -13.88 -5.94 14.96
N GLN A 156 -13.90 -4.63 15.26
CA GLN A 156 -13.07 -3.66 14.53
C GLN A 156 -11.60 -3.75 14.94
N ARG A 157 -11.33 -4.04 16.22
CA ARG A 157 -9.97 -4.30 16.71
C ARG A 157 -9.36 -5.54 16.05
N ASP A 158 -10.13 -6.63 16.04
CA ASP A 158 -9.73 -7.91 15.46
C ASP A 158 -9.49 -7.78 13.94
N ALA A 159 -10.23 -6.91 13.24
CA ALA A 159 -10.05 -6.66 11.81
C ALA A 159 -8.70 -6.00 11.49
N LEU A 160 -8.32 -4.94 12.20
CA LEU A 160 -7.02 -4.26 12.03
C LEU A 160 -5.85 -5.18 12.40
N GLU A 161 -6.02 -5.97 13.46
CA GLU A 161 -5.02 -6.96 13.84
C GLU A 161 -4.87 -8.06 12.78
N SER A 162 -5.99 -8.56 12.25
CA SER A 162 -6.00 -9.55 11.18
C SER A 162 -5.32 -9.02 9.91
N ALA A 163 -5.60 -7.78 9.52
CA ALA A 163 -4.95 -7.12 8.38
C ALA A 163 -3.42 -7.08 8.53
N TYR A 164 -2.95 -6.67 9.72
CA TYR A 164 -1.53 -6.59 10.03
C TYR A 164 -0.86 -7.98 9.99
N HIS A 165 -1.45 -8.97 10.66
CA HIS A 165 -0.92 -10.35 10.65
C HIS A 165 -0.91 -10.95 9.25
N LEU A 166 -1.96 -10.73 8.45
CA LEU A 166 -2.04 -11.16 7.06
C LEU A 166 -0.84 -10.63 6.25
N LEU A 167 -0.62 -9.32 6.28
CA LEU A 167 0.48 -8.68 5.55
C LEU A 167 1.85 -9.13 6.09
N CYS A 168 1.97 -9.38 7.39
CA CYS A 168 3.20 -9.90 7.97
C CYS A 168 3.49 -11.34 7.54
N GLU A 169 2.50 -12.23 7.66
CA GLU A 169 2.59 -13.68 7.40
C GLU A 169 2.88 -13.96 5.93
N TYR A 170 2.20 -13.26 5.01
CA TYR A 170 2.35 -13.49 3.57
C TYR A 170 3.39 -12.59 2.92
N GLY A 171 3.52 -11.34 3.35
CA GLY A 171 4.37 -10.36 2.66
C GLY A 171 5.83 -10.37 3.11
N THR A 172 6.11 -10.63 4.39
CA THR A 172 7.44 -10.30 4.96
C THR A 172 8.11 -11.42 5.76
N HIS A 173 7.36 -12.25 6.47
CA HIS A 173 7.95 -13.30 7.31
C HIS A 173 8.21 -14.57 6.49
N PRO A 174 9.33 -15.29 6.74
CA PRO A 174 9.65 -16.56 6.09
C PRO A 174 8.78 -17.69 6.64
N THR A 175 7.47 -17.56 6.51
CA THR A 175 6.49 -18.56 6.93
C THR A 175 6.27 -19.55 5.80
N TYR A 176 6.03 -20.82 6.15
CA TYR A 176 5.72 -21.83 5.14
C TYR A 176 4.51 -21.43 4.29
N LYS A 177 3.49 -20.83 4.92
CA LYS A 177 2.29 -20.35 4.24
C LYS A 177 2.57 -19.21 3.25
N GLY A 178 3.39 -18.22 3.65
CA GLY A 178 3.85 -17.15 2.77
C GLY A 178 4.71 -17.66 1.62
N ILE A 179 5.59 -18.64 1.87
CA ILE A 179 6.37 -19.31 0.82
C ILE A 179 5.45 -20.07 -0.14
N MET A 180 4.42 -20.76 0.38
CA MET A 180 3.45 -21.45 -0.46
C MET A 180 2.66 -20.48 -1.35
N ILE A 181 2.39 -19.24 -0.94
CA ILE A 181 1.80 -18.23 -1.84
C ILE A 181 2.75 -17.89 -3.00
N MET A 182 4.05 -17.73 -2.75
CA MET A 182 5.05 -17.53 -3.84
C MET A 182 5.05 -18.71 -4.81
N LEU A 183 4.96 -19.93 -4.26
CA LEU A 183 5.16 -21.17 -4.99
C LEU A 183 3.87 -21.77 -5.54
N GLN A 184 2.71 -21.18 -5.24
CA GLN A 184 1.41 -21.71 -5.62
C GLN A 184 1.23 -21.65 -7.13
N THR A 185 1.62 -22.74 -7.77
CA THR A 185 1.00 -23.21 -8.98
C THR A 185 -0.41 -23.71 -8.61
N ARG A 186 -1.46 -22.90 -8.78
CA ARG A 186 -2.85 -23.34 -8.55
C ARG A 186 -3.36 -24.27 -9.65
N THR A 187 -2.56 -25.25 -10.05
CA THR A 187 -3.08 -26.39 -10.84
C THR A 187 -2.59 -27.68 -10.19
N PRO A 188 -3.49 -28.66 -9.95
CA PRO A 188 -3.10 -30.00 -9.46
C PRO A 188 -2.03 -30.67 -10.33
N GLU A 189 -1.88 -30.23 -11.58
CA GLU A 189 -0.85 -30.74 -12.49
C GLU A 189 0.56 -30.23 -12.19
N LEU A 190 0.72 -28.95 -11.85
CA LEU A 190 2.03 -28.37 -11.55
C LEU A 190 2.52 -28.76 -10.15
N GLU A 191 1.60 -28.92 -9.20
CA GLU A 191 1.88 -29.48 -7.87
C GLU A 191 2.38 -30.93 -7.98
N ARG A 192 1.71 -31.76 -8.78
CA ARG A 192 2.18 -33.14 -9.07
C ARG A 192 3.54 -33.19 -9.77
N LYS A 193 3.91 -32.14 -10.52
CA LYS A 193 5.20 -32.02 -11.21
C LYS A 193 6.30 -31.39 -10.36
N GLY A 194 5.99 -30.91 -9.14
CA GLY A 194 6.95 -30.23 -8.27
C GLY A 194 7.57 -28.98 -8.90
N THR A 195 6.87 -28.33 -9.83
CA THR A 195 7.39 -27.14 -10.53
C THR A 195 7.26 -25.92 -9.65
N LEU A 196 8.37 -25.25 -9.34
CA LEU A 196 8.37 -24.01 -8.57
C LEU A 196 8.40 -22.82 -9.54
N TYR A 197 7.46 -21.89 -9.42
CA TYR A 197 7.57 -20.60 -10.12
C TYR A 197 8.59 -19.71 -9.39
N TRP A 198 9.57 -19.23 -10.13
CA TRP A 198 10.51 -18.20 -9.67
C TRP A 198 10.38 -16.96 -10.54
N GLY A 199 10.60 -15.78 -9.95
CA GLY A 199 10.51 -14.51 -10.67
C GLY A 199 9.06 -14.04 -10.89
N PRO A 200 8.85 -13.09 -11.82
CA PRO A 200 7.56 -12.43 -11.97
C PRO A 200 6.53 -13.33 -12.65
N PHE A 201 5.36 -13.46 -12.03
CA PHE A 201 4.22 -14.17 -12.59
C PHE A 201 2.92 -13.40 -12.35
N VAL A 202 1.96 -13.57 -13.26
CA VAL A 202 0.67 -12.89 -13.19
C VAL A 202 -0.41 -13.93 -13.37
N GLU A 203 -1.23 -14.07 -12.34
CA GLU A 203 -2.41 -14.92 -12.27
C GLU A 203 -3.62 -14.02 -11.97
N GLU A 204 -4.73 -14.26 -12.65
CA GLU A 204 -5.90 -13.39 -12.70
C GLU A 204 -6.59 -13.27 -11.33
N SER A 205 -6.84 -14.41 -10.66
CA SER A 205 -7.50 -14.41 -9.35
C SER A 205 -6.65 -13.73 -8.28
N GLN A 206 -5.33 -13.94 -8.30
CA GLN A 206 -4.40 -13.26 -7.40
C GLN A 206 -4.36 -11.76 -7.68
N LEU A 207 -4.33 -11.35 -8.95
CA LEU A 207 -4.30 -9.94 -9.33
C LEU A 207 -5.54 -9.19 -8.78
N LEU A 208 -6.73 -9.77 -8.87
CA LEU A 208 -7.94 -9.21 -8.26
C LEU A 208 -7.80 -9.05 -6.74
N HIS A 209 -7.39 -10.11 -6.04
CA HIS A 209 -7.22 -10.04 -4.58
C HIS A 209 -6.21 -8.95 -4.18
N PHE A 210 -5.09 -8.85 -4.89
CA PHE A 210 -4.13 -7.77 -4.65
C PHE A 210 -4.74 -6.40 -4.95
N LEU A 211 -5.48 -6.20 -6.04
CA LEU A 211 -6.14 -4.92 -6.33
C LEU A 211 -7.12 -4.50 -5.22
N ILE A 212 -7.86 -5.44 -4.64
CA ILE A 212 -8.75 -5.19 -3.50
C ILE A 212 -7.95 -4.78 -2.25
N GLU A 213 -6.88 -5.51 -1.91
CA GLU A 213 -6.03 -5.17 -0.76
C GLU A 213 -5.33 -3.81 -0.95
N PHE A 214 -4.88 -3.51 -2.17
CA PHE A 214 -4.28 -2.23 -2.51
C PHE A 214 -5.27 -1.08 -2.34
N ALA A 215 -6.47 -1.22 -2.92
CA ALA A 215 -7.54 -0.23 -2.77
C ALA A 215 -7.89 0.01 -1.30
N ARG A 216 -7.92 -1.06 -0.49
CA ARG A 216 -8.16 -0.98 0.96
C ARG A 216 -7.04 -0.22 1.68
N ILE A 217 -5.79 -0.65 1.55
CA ILE A 217 -4.67 -0.07 2.30
C ILE A 217 -4.37 1.35 1.82
N PHE A 218 -4.38 1.61 0.51
CA PHE A 218 -4.09 2.94 -0.02
C PHE A 218 -5.16 3.94 0.42
N SER A 219 -6.44 3.53 0.37
CA SER A 219 -7.52 4.42 0.78
C SER A 219 -7.55 4.65 2.30
N PHE A 220 -7.26 3.62 3.10
CA PHE A 220 -7.14 3.75 4.55
C PHE A 220 -6.00 4.72 4.92
N THR A 221 -4.84 4.55 4.29
CA THR A 221 -3.66 5.38 4.53
C THR A 221 -3.91 6.83 4.12
N THR A 222 -4.49 7.03 2.94
CA THR A 222 -4.84 8.36 2.43
C THR A 222 -5.87 9.05 3.31
N ASN A 223 -6.90 8.35 3.78
CA ASN A 223 -7.86 8.92 4.72
C ASN A 223 -7.20 9.37 6.01
N ASN A 224 -6.32 8.55 6.60
CA ASN A 224 -5.62 8.93 7.83
C ASN A 224 -4.66 10.12 7.60
N LEU A 225 -4.08 10.26 6.41
CA LEU A 225 -3.31 11.45 6.04
C LEU A 225 -4.20 12.71 6.00
N ILE A 226 -5.38 12.64 5.37
CA ILE A 226 -6.37 13.73 5.35
C ILE A 226 -6.75 14.13 6.78
N LEU A 227 -7.05 13.15 7.64
CA LEU A 227 -7.42 13.38 9.03
C LEU A 227 -6.26 13.99 9.85
N ALA A 228 -5.02 13.54 9.64
CA ALA A 228 -3.86 14.05 10.34
C ALA A 228 -3.53 15.51 9.98
N PHE A 229 -3.72 15.90 8.71
CA PHE A 229 -3.63 17.31 8.32
C PHE A 229 -4.81 18.14 8.88
N GLY A 230 -5.99 17.52 8.96
CA GLY A 230 -7.26 18.21 9.20
C GLY A 230 -7.80 18.80 7.90
N ILE A 231 -9.08 18.55 7.62
CA ILE A 231 -9.72 18.92 6.34
C ILE A 231 -9.68 20.44 6.06
N ASP A 232 -9.67 21.26 7.11
CA ASP A 232 -9.60 22.73 7.02
C ASP A 232 -8.19 23.26 6.77
N ALA A 233 -7.17 22.39 6.78
CA ALA A 233 -5.82 22.77 6.40
C ALA A 233 -5.66 22.98 4.88
N PHE A 234 -6.57 22.40 4.09
CA PHE A 234 -6.55 22.40 2.63
C PHE A 234 -7.30 23.60 2.03
N ASP A 235 -6.90 23.99 0.81
CA ASP A 235 -7.67 24.95 0.02
C ASP A 235 -8.97 24.33 -0.50
N GLU A 236 -9.91 25.17 -0.97
CA GLU A 236 -11.22 24.68 -1.41
C GLU A 236 -11.16 23.60 -2.51
N PRO A 237 -10.30 23.69 -3.54
CA PRO A 237 -10.18 22.62 -4.54
C PRO A 237 -9.74 21.28 -3.95
N LEU A 238 -8.71 21.27 -3.10
CA LEU A 238 -8.24 20.02 -2.47
C LEU A 238 -9.23 19.51 -1.42
N LYS A 239 -9.86 20.41 -0.66
CA LYS A 239 -10.92 20.08 0.28
C LYS A 239 -12.07 19.35 -0.41
N ALA A 240 -12.56 19.88 -1.53
CA ALA A 240 -13.60 19.25 -2.32
C ALA A 240 -13.16 17.86 -2.82
N ALA A 241 -11.93 17.74 -3.36
CA ALA A 241 -11.40 16.45 -3.80
C ALA A 241 -11.29 15.42 -2.66
N CYS A 242 -10.85 15.82 -1.47
CA CYS A 242 -10.79 14.97 -0.28
C CYS A 242 -12.19 14.48 0.17
N LEU A 243 -13.21 15.35 0.09
CA LEU A 243 -14.59 14.99 0.44
C LEU A 243 -15.20 14.00 -0.57
N THR A 244 -15.00 14.25 -1.88
CA THR A 244 -15.40 13.31 -2.93
C THR A 244 -14.71 11.95 -2.77
N PHE A 245 -13.39 11.95 -2.54
CA PHE A 245 -12.63 10.75 -2.26
C PHE A 245 -13.16 10.00 -1.02
N THR A 246 -13.45 10.71 0.07
CA THR A 246 -13.96 10.10 1.31
C THR A 246 -15.32 9.45 1.08
N ALA A 247 -16.23 10.11 0.35
CA ALA A 247 -17.53 9.54 0.01
C ALA A 247 -17.40 8.29 -0.87
N PHE A 248 -16.55 8.34 -1.91
CA PHE A 248 -16.31 7.19 -2.79
C PHE A 248 -15.68 6.01 -2.02
N ARG A 249 -14.68 6.31 -1.17
CA ARG A 249 -14.08 5.33 -0.27
C ARG A 249 -15.15 4.66 0.59
N ASP A 250 -16.01 5.42 1.24
CA ASP A 250 -17.00 4.84 2.17
C ASP A 250 -17.97 3.90 1.45
N GLN A 251 -18.42 4.25 0.25
CA GLN A 251 -19.21 3.36 -0.60
C GLN A 251 -18.45 2.10 -1.01
N TRP A 252 -17.16 2.22 -1.30
CA TRP A 252 -16.30 1.09 -1.61
C TRP A 252 -16.11 0.16 -0.40
N TRP A 253 -15.85 0.72 0.78
CA TRP A 253 -15.64 -0.04 2.03
C TRP A 253 -16.89 -0.76 2.51
N GLN A 254 -18.08 -0.21 2.26
CA GLN A 254 -19.34 -0.93 2.53
C GLN A 254 -19.47 -2.20 1.70
N ARG A 255 -18.86 -2.24 0.51
CA ARG A 255 -18.92 -3.40 -0.41
C ARG A 255 -17.76 -4.38 -0.19
N TYR A 256 -16.54 -3.87 -0.01
CA TYR A 256 -15.31 -4.68 -0.02
C TYR A 256 -14.46 -4.59 1.25
N GLY A 257 -14.84 -3.74 2.21
CA GLY A 257 -14.03 -3.37 3.38
C GLY A 257 -14.00 -4.39 4.52
N GLY A 258 -14.74 -5.50 4.41
CA GLY A 258 -14.67 -6.60 5.37
C GLY A 258 -13.28 -7.26 5.43
N PHE A 259 -12.93 -7.80 6.60
CA PHE A 259 -11.74 -8.62 6.81
C PHE A 259 -12.13 -10.06 7.15
N PRO A 260 -11.74 -11.07 6.34
CA PRO A 260 -11.21 -10.96 4.98
C PRO A 260 -12.25 -10.39 3.99
N PRO A 261 -11.87 -9.95 2.77
CA PRO A 261 -12.83 -9.46 1.79
C PRO A 261 -13.99 -10.45 1.61
N ALA A 262 -15.23 -9.97 1.52
CA ALA A 262 -16.41 -10.84 1.40
C ALA A 262 -16.29 -11.85 0.25
N ASP A 263 -15.64 -11.44 -0.86
CA ASP A 263 -15.41 -12.27 -2.05
C ASP A 263 -14.21 -13.22 -1.93
N ALA A 264 -13.24 -12.95 -1.04
CA ALA A 264 -12.09 -13.82 -0.82
C ALA A 264 -12.45 -15.14 -0.09
N SER A 265 -13.67 -15.21 0.48
CA SER A 265 -14.16 -16.38 1.19
C SER A 265 -14.74 -17.47 0.27
N LYS A 266 -15.07 -17.16 -0.98
CA LYS A 266 -15.72 -18.12 -1.90
C LYS A 266 -14.71 -18.92 -2.75
N ASP A 267 -13.58 -18.31 -3.11
CA ASP A 267 -12.64 -18.90 -4.08
C ASP A 267 -11.23 -19.19 -3.52
N ALA A 268 -10.97 -18.92 -2.25
CA ALA A 268 -9.66 -19.20 -1.62
C ALA A 268 -9.60 -20.52 -0.85
N LEU A 269 -10.72 -21.23 -0.70
CA LEU A 269 -10.84 -22.50 0.05
C LEU A 269 -11.64 -23.58 -0.69
N SER A 270 -11.91 -23.39 -1.99
CA SER A 270 -12.41 -24.45 -2.87
C SER A 270 -11.34 -24.91 -3.87
#